data_AF-A0A929JQ25-F1
#
_entry.id   AF-A0A929JQ25-F1
#
_cell.length_a   1.000
_cell.length_b   1.000
_cell.length_c   1.000
_cell.angle_alpha   90.00
_cell.angle_beta   90.00
_cell.angle_gamma   90.00
#
_symmetry.space_group_name_H-M   'P 1'
#
loop_
_entity.id
_entity.type
_entity.pdbx_description
1 polymer ?
#
loop_
_entity_poly.entity_id
_entity_poly.type
_entity_poly.pdbx_seq_one_letter_code
_entity_poly.pdbx_strand_id
1 'polypeptide(L)'
;MSWYKKIKHLFFFALRNHKTIIFVSIGIFFIVAAVIWSVRTSVNMDGLAVCDSTVGFGTLLVAIAIWFGELKQEWENSLPKKLTVEFLYKGQLLMLCEEAYLAGESDIRAWGQQVGAQMSGGRHLKFLPSIEQEPGRIEETRGGGAYKLYEVRFTLTELPEKRPTNKNDVEPEEPVFTEDMNEYLHWSFRQGHDLIKRWRKIT
;
A
#
# COMPACT_ATOMS: atom_id res chain seq x y z
N MET A 1 -4.88 -4.67 11.45
CA MET A 1 -3.72 -4.14 12.19
C MET A 1 -4.19 -3.19 13.30
N SER A 2 -3.80 -3.43 14.57
CA SER A 2 -4.15 -2.56 15.69
C SER A 2 -3.48 -1.18 15.56
N TRP A 3 -4.19 -0.11 15.93
CA TRP A 3 -3.74 1.28 15.84
C TRP A 3 -2.39 1.52 16.54
N TYR A 4 -2.16 0.86 17.67
CA TYR A 4 -0.89 0.94 18.42
C TYR A 4 0.29 0.39 17.61
N LYS A 5 0.10 -0.71 16.85
CA LYS A 5 1.16 -1.26 16.00
C LYS A 5 1.54 -0.28 14.89
N LYS A 6 0.55 0.37 14.27
CA LYS A 6 0.80 1.40 13.24
C LYS A 6 1.64 2.56 13.80
N ILE A 7 1.29 3.07 14.99
CA ILE A 7 2.05 4.15 15.64
C ILE A 7 3.48 3.72 15.94
N LYS A 8 3.68 2.50 16.44
CA LYS A 8 5.03 1.99 16.74
C LYS A 8 5.89 1.92 15.47
N HIS A 9 5.34 1.43 14.36
CA HIS A 9 6.05 1.39 13.07
C HIS A 9 6.35 2.80 12.53
N LEU A 10 5.39 3.72 12.61
CA LEU A 10 5.57 5.12 12.25
C LEU A 10 6.66 5.79 13.08
N PHE A 11 6.65 5.59 14.39
CA PHE A 11 7.64 6.17 15.30
C PHE A 11 9.05 5.64 15.01
N PHE A 12 9.20 4.32 14.82
CA PHE A 12 10.50 3.73 14.49
C PHE A 12 11.02 4.18 13.11
N PHE A 13 10.12 4.34 12.14
CA PHE A 13 10.45 4.88 10.82
C PHE A 13 10.92 6.34 10.92
N ALA A 14 10.17 7.19 11.64
CA ALA A 14 10.53 8.58 11.88
C ALA A 14 11.89 8.72 12.57
N LEU A 15 12.11 7.93 13.63
CA LEU A 15 13.36 7.94 14.38
C LEU A 15 14.53 7.41 13.56
N ARG A 16 14.30 6.65 12.48
CA ARG A 16 15.37 6.12 11.63
C ARG A 16 15.73 7.08 10.50
N ASN A 17 14.75 7.62 9.80
CA ASN A 17 14.96 8.47 8.63
C ASN A 17 15.21 9.95 8.99
N HIS A 18 14.58 10.47 10.04
CA HIS A 18 14.54 11.91 10.32
C HIS A 18 15.39 12.33 11.53
N LYS A 19 16.40 11.54 11.91
CA LYS A 19 17.24 11.84 13.10
C LYS A 19 17.82 13.24 13.08
N THR A 20 18.39 13.65 11.95
CA THR A 20 19.03 14.96 11.78
C THR A 20 18.02 16.09 11.94
N ILE A 21 16.86 15.98 11.30
CA ILE A 21 15.78 16.98 11.40
C ILE A 21 15.29 17.08 12.84
N ILE A 22 15.06 15.95 13.51
CA ILE A 22 14.63 15.93 14.92
C ILE A 22 15.69 16.59 15.81
N PHE A 23 16.97 16.24 15.65
CA PHE A 23 18.06 16.84 16.44
C PHE A 23 18.18 18.36 16.21
N VAL A 24 18.08 18.81 14.96
CA VAL A 24 18.12 20.23 14.61
C VAL A 24 16.93 20.97 15.21
N SER A 25 15.72 20.44 15.07
CA SER A 25 14.50 21.04 15.64
C SER A 25 14.56 21.14 17.16
N ILE A 26 15.05 20.10 17.84
CA ILE A 26 15.27 20.13 19.30
C ILE A 26 16.31 21.19 19.66
N GLY A 27 17.41 21.28 18.92
CA GLY A 27 18.44 22.30 19.13
C GLY A 27 17.88 23.73 19.01
N ILE A 28 17.13 24.00 17.94
CA ILE A 28 16.47 25.30 17.73
C ILE A 28 15.48 25.60 18.86
N PHE A 29 14.69 24.61 19.29
CA PHE A 29 13.75 24.78 20.39
C PHE A 29 14.44 25.21 21.70
N PHE A 30 15.56 24.58 22.05
CA PHE A 30 16.33 24.97 23.24
C PHE A 30 16.92 26.37 23.12
N ILE A 31 17.40 26.77 21.94
CA ILE A 31 17.92 28.12 21.70
C ILE A 31 16.80 29.15 21.90
N VAL A 32 15.62 28.93 21.31
CA VAL A 32 14.47 29.81 21.47
C VAL A 32 14.02 29.89 22.93
N ALA A 33 13.93 28.76 23.61
CA ALA A 33 13.57 28.72 25.04
C ALA A 33 14.57 29.48 25.91
N ALA A 34 15.87 29.36 25.64
CA ALA A 34 16.91 30.10 26.35
C ALA A 34 16.84 31.62 26.11
N VAL A 35 16.55 32.04 24.87
CA VAL A 35 16.34 33.46 24.54
C VAL A 35 15.12 34.01 25.28
N ILE A 36 13.99 33.29 25.26
CA ILE A 36 12.76 33.70 25.97
C ILE A 36 13.03 33.81 27.47
N TRP A 37 13.74 32.83 28.05
CA TRP A 37 14.12 32.85 29.46
C TRP A 37 14.99 34.06 29.80
N SER A 38 16.01 34.35 28.99
CA SER A 38 16.91 35.49 29.17
C SER A 38 16.20 36.84 29.07
N VAL A 39 15.21 36.97 28.18
CA VAL A 39 14.41 38.19 28.07
C VAL A 39 13.51 38.32 29.29
N ARG A 40 12.82 37.24 29.70
CA ARG A 40 11.94 37.25 30.86
C ARG A 40 12.65 37.65 32.16
N THR A 41 13.87 37.19 32.39
CA THR A 41 14.64 37.59 33.57
C THR A 41 15.08 39.06 33.52
N SER A 42 15.20 39.64 32.32
CA SER A 42 15.65 41.03 32.12
C SER A 42 14.50 42.05 32.20
N VAL A 43 13.26 41.65 31.89
CA VAL A 43 12.09 42.53 31.89
C VAL A 43 11.04 41.97 32.85
N ASN A 44 10.84 42.63 33.99
CA ASN A 44 9.91 42.26 35.07
C ASN A 44 8.43 42.36 34.62
N MET A 45 8.01 41.49 33.68
CA MET A 45 6.70 41.51 33.04
C MET A 45 5.79 40.41 33.60
N ASP A 46 5.24 40.64 34.79
CA ASP A 46 4.34 39.68 35.46
C ASP A 46 2.87 39.77 35.00
N GLY A 47 2.47 40.79 34.22
CA GLY A 47 1.06 41.08 33.95
C GLY A 47 0.45 40.59 32.62
N LEU A 48 1.25 40.36 31.57
CA LEU A 48 0.77 40.03 30.21
C LEU A 48 1.02 38.57 29.79
N ALA A 49 1.73 37.79 30.60
CA ALA A 49 2.34 36.51 30.20
C ALA A 49 1.36 35.33 30.00
N VAL A 50 0.12 35.41 30.48
CA VAL A 50 -0.81 34.27 30.50
C VAL A 50 -1.55 34.09 29.16
N CYS A 51 -1.92 35.19 28.50
CA CYS A 51 -2.62 35.11 27.21
C CYS A 51 -1.69 34.66 26.08
N ASP A 52 -0.44 35.13 26.07
CA ASP A 52 0.53 34.80 25.01
C ASP A 52 0.97 33.33 25.06
N SER A 53 1.09 32.75 26.25
CA SER A 53 1.50 31.35 26.43
C SER A 53 0.49 30.35 25.84
N THR A 54 -0.81 30.69 25.89
CA THR A 54 -1.88 29.83 25.39
C THR A 54 -1.90 29.81 23.86
N VAL A 55 -1.71 30.97 23.22
CA VAL A 55 -1.62 31.09 21.75
C VAL A 55 -0.41 30.32 21.23
N GLY A 56 0.75 30.48 21.87
CA GLY A 56 1.97 29.75 21.49
C GLY A 56 1.80 28.22 21.59
N PHE A 57 1.15 27.73 22.65
CA PHE A 57 0.86 26.30 22.80
C PHE A 57 -0.12 25.79 21.74
N GLY A 58 -1.15 26.58 21.39
CA GLY A 58 -2.09 26.24 20.32
C GLY A 58 -1.39 26.09 18.97
N THR A 59 -0.52 27.04 18.61
CA THR A 59 0.27 26.97 17.37
C THR A 59 1.19 25.75 17.36
N LEU A 60 1.84 25.43 18.49
CA LEU A 60 2.69 24.25 18.61
C LEU A 60 1.91 22.96 18.35
N LEU A 61 0.71 22.81 18.92
CA LEU A 61 -0.14 21.63 18.69
C LEU A 61 -0.54 21.48 17.22
N VAL A 62 -0.91 22.58 16.57
CA VAL A 62 -1.24 22.57 15.13
C VAL A 62 -0.03 22.15 14.30
N ALA A 63 1.16 22.68 14.59
CA ALA A 63 2.39 22.31 13.91
C ALA A 63 2.71 20.82 14.09
N ILE A 64 2.58 20.28 15.30
CA ILE A 64 2.76 18.85 15.58
C ILE A 64 1.75 18.00 14.79
N ALA A 65 0.49 18.44 14.70
CA ALA A 65 -0.54 17.73 13.96
C ALA A 65 -0.24 17.67 12.45
N ILE A 66 0.20 18.79 11.86
CA ILE A 66 0.62 18.85 10.44
C ILE A 66 1.81 17.92 10.20
N TRP A 67 2.84 18.02 11.04
CA TRP A 67 4.04 17.19 10.95
C TRP A 67 3.71 15.69 11.03
N PHE A 68 2.80 15.30 11.93
CA PHE A 68 2.37 13.91 12.04
C PHE A 68 1.60 13.42 10.80
N GLY A 69 0.83 14.31 10.16
CA GLY A 69 0.15 14.03 8.90
C GLY A 69 1.11 13.75 7.75
N GLU A 70 2.12 14.61 7.58
CA GLU A 70 3.16 14.45 6.55
C GLU A 70 3.97 13.17 6.77
N LEU A 71 4.37 12.91 8.02
CA LEU A 71 5.11 11.71 8.39
C LEU A 71 4.34 10.43 8.08
N LYS A 72 3.02 10.43 8.35
CA LYS A 72 2.17 9.30 8.01
C LYS A 72 2.12 9.07 6.50
N GLN A 73 1.93 10.13 5.72
CA GLN A 73 1.88 10.03 4.26
C GLN A 73 3.21 9.57 3.66
N GLU A 74 4.33 10.07 4.17
CA GLU A 74 5.68 9.65 3.75
C GLU A 74 5.93 8.18 4.08
N TRP A 75 5.54 7.73 5.27
CA TRP A 75 5.62 6.32 5.64
C TRP A 75 4.80 5.45 4.68
N GLU A 76 3.54 5.79 4.41
CA GLU A 76 2.69 5.05 3.47
C GLU A 76 3.29 5.01 2.06
N ASN A 77 3.93 6.09 1.61
CA ASN A 77 4.60 6.17 0.31
C ASN A 77 5.91 5.38 0.25
N SER A 78 6.59 5.21 1.38
CA SER A 78 7.83 4.44 1.50
C SER A 78 7.62 2.93 1.50
N LEU A 79 6.40 2.47 1.76
CA LEU A 79 6.08 1.05 1.77
C LEU A 79 6.29 0.44 0.36
N PRO A 80 6.82 -0.79 0.28
CA PRO A 80 6.83 -1.53 -0.97
C PRO A 80 5.41 -1.59 -1.53
N LYS A 81 5.25 -1.27 -2.80
CA LYS A 81 3.95 -1.33 -3.48
C LYS A 81 3.86 -2.68 -4.19
N LYS A 82 2.71 -3.33 -4.04
CA LYS A 82 2.40 -4.60 -4.69
C LYS A 82 1.07 -4.50 -5.42
N LEU A 83 0.93 -5.24 -6.51
CA LEU A 83 -0.25 -5.24 -7.36
C LEU A 83 -0.77 -6.68 -7.50
N THR A 84 -2.04 -6.85 -7.20
CA THR A 84 -2.80 -8.04 -7.59
C THR A 84 -3.64 -7.70 -8.82
N VAL A 85 -3.49 -8.48 -9.88
CA VAL A 85 -4.14 -8.27 -11.18
C VAL A 85 -5.08 -9.43 -11.45
N GLU A 86 -6.36 -9.11 -11.66
CA GLU A 86 -7.41 -10.06 -12.04
C GLU A 86 -7.84 -9.80 -13.47
N PHE A 87 -7.92 -10.84 -14.28
CA PHE A 87 -8.52 -10.80 -15.62
C PHE A 87 -9.81 -11.60 -15.63
N LEU A 88 -10.93 -10.94 -15.89
CA LEU A 88 -12.25 -11.56 -15.92
C LEU A 88 -12.80 -11.62 -17.34
N TYR A 89 -13.37 -12.74 -17.74
CA TYR A 89 -14.13 -12.88 -18.98
C TYR A 89 -15.56 -13.29 -18.66
N LYS A 90 -16.55 -12.51 -19.10
CA LYS A 90 -17.99 -12.74 -18.78
C LYS A 90 -18.24 -12.94 -17.26
N GLY A 91 -17.52 -12.21 -16.41
CA GLY A 91 -17.63 -12.28 -14.96
C GLY A 91 -16.91 -13.47 -14.30
N GLN A 92 -16.23 -14.32 -15.07
CA GLN A 92 -15.43 -15.42 -14.54
C GLN A 92 -13.95 -15.05 -14.51
N LEU A 93 -13.28 -15.33 -13.39
CA LEU A 93 -11.84 -15.13 -13.24
C LEU A 93 -11.09 -16.11 -14.16
N LEU A 94 -10.32 -15.57 -15.11
CA LEU A 94 -9.56 -16.34 -16.09
C LEU A 94 -8.07 -16.41 -15.71
N MET A 95 -7.51 -15.30 -15.25
CA MET A 95 -6.10 -15.21 -14.85
C MET A 95 -5.98 -14.34 -13.61
N LEU A 96 -5.08 -14.73 -12.71
CA LEU A 96 -4.77 -14.02 -11.48
C LEU A 96 -3.26 -13.97 -11.29
N CYS A 97 -2.73 -12.77 -11.06
CA CYS A 97 -1.36 -12.57 -10.61
C CYS A 97 -1.41 -11.85 -9.27
N GLU A 98 -0.97 -12.51 -8.20
CA GLU A 98 -0.97 -11.97 -6.85
C GLU A 98 0.36 -11.29 -6.54
N GLU A 99 0.30 -10.17 -5.81
CA GLU A 99 1.45 -9.56 -5.14
C GLU A 99 2.65 -9.17 -6.05
N ALA A 100 2.42 -8.86 -7.33
CA ALA A 100 3.47 -8.40 -8.24
C ALA A 100 4.08 -7.07 -7.78
N TYR A 101 5.40 -6.92 -7.86
CA TYR A 101 6.05 -5.66 -7.48
C TYR A 101 5.60 -4.49 -8.37
N LEU A 102 5.33 -3.35 -7.76
CA LEU A 102 4.86 -2.13 -8.43
C LEU A 102 5.79 -0.96 -8.07
N ALA A 103 6.21 -0.17 -9.06
CA ALA A 103 7.03 1.01 -8.83
C ALA A 103 6.19 2.18 -8.27
N GLY A 104 5.05 2.47 -8.89
CA GLY A 104 4.17 3.56 -8.51
C GLY A 104 2.70 3.33 -8.90
N GLU A 105 1.81 4.14 -8.32
CA GLU A 105 0.37 4.07 -8.61
C GLU A 105 0.05 4.44 -10.07
N SER A 106 0.84 5.31 -10.68
CA SER A 106 0.72 5.70 -12.09
C SER A 106 0.88 4.52 -13.06
N ASP A 107 1.60 3.48 -12.63
CA ASP A 107 2.01 2.40 -13.51
C ASP A 107 1.06 1.20 -13.44
N ILE A 108 0.05 1.22 -12.57
CA ILE A 108 -0.86 0.09 -12.31
C ILE A 108 -1.47 -0.45 -13.60
N ARG A 109 -1.98 0.44 -14.47
CA ARG A 109 -2.58 0.03 -15.74
C ARG A 109 -1.54 -0.59 -16.67
N ALA A 110 -0.43 0.11 -16.90
CA ALA A 110 0.60 -0.33 -17.85
C ALA A 110 1.25 -1.65 -17.40
N TRP A 111 1.56 -1.75 -16.11
CA TRP A 111 2.11 -2.94 -15.49
C TRP A 111 1.12 -4.11 -15.52
N GLY A 112 -0.15 -3.87 -15.20
CA GLY A 112 -1.20 -4.88 -15.31
C GLY A 112 -1.33 -5.44 -16.72
N GLN A 113 -1.28 -4.58 -17.75
CA GLN A 113 -1.30 -5.01 -19.15
C GLN A 113 -0.06 -5.84 -19.52
N GLN A 114 1.12 -5.46 -19.03
CA GLN A 114 2.36 -6.20 -19.25
C GLN A 114 2.33 -7.58 -18.59
N VAL A 115 1.86 -7.68 -17.34
CA VAL A 115 1.64 -8.94 -16.64
C VAL A 115 0.66 -9.81 -17.43
N GLY A 116 -0.46 -9.25 -17.89
CA GLY A 116 -1.43 -9.96 -18.71
C GLY A 116 -0.83 -10.50 -20.02
N ALA A 117 -0.03 -9.68 -20.71
CA ALA A 117 0.68 -10.09 -21.92
C ALA A 117 1.69 -11.21 -21.65
N GLN A 118 2.38 -11.20 -20.51
CA GLN A 118 3.31 -12.27 -20.14
C GLN A 118 2.56 -13.57 -19.82
N MET A 119 1.46 -13.48 -19.05
CA MET A 119 0.62 -14.64 -18.71
C MET A 119 -0.05 -15.27 -19.94
N SER A 120 -0.35 -14.47 -20.96
CA SER A 120 -0.94 -14.95 -22.22
C SER A 120 0.09 -15.53 -23.20
N GLY A 121 1.37 -15.57 -22.83
CA GLY A 121 2.47 -16.01 -23.70
C GLY A 121 2.80 -15.01 -24.81
N GLY A 122 2.74 -13.72 -24.51
CA GLY A 122 3.05 -12.61 -25.43
C GLY A 122 1.87 -12.17 -26.31
N ARG A 123 0.66 -12.68 -26.07
CA ARG A 123 -0.52 -12.33 -26.88
C ARG A 123 -1.16 -11.04 -26.39
N HIS A 124 -1.66 -10.25 -27.34
CA HIS A 124 -2.41 -9.05 -27.01
C HIS A 124 -3.79 -9.43 -26.47
N LEU A 125 -4.03 -9.15 -25.18
CA LEU A 125 -5.34 -9.31 -24.57
C LEU A 125 -6.23 -8.13 -24.99
N LYS A 126 -7.46 -8.43 -25.42
CA LYS A 126 -8.48 -7.40 -25.65
C LYS A 126 -9.33 -7.24 -24.39
N PHE A 127 -9.24 -6.08 -23.77
CA PHE A 127 -10.00 -5.72 -22.57
C PHE A 127 -10.74 -4.41 -22.76
N LEU A 128 -11.77 -4.19 -21.95
CA LEU A 128 -12.49 -2.94 -21.92
C LEU A 128 -11.58 -1.79 -21.46
N PRO A 129 -11.80 -0.56 -21.94
CA PRO A 129 -11.08 0.61 -21.44
C PRO A 129 -11.36 0.89 -19.97
N SER A 130 -12.51 0.46 -19.44
CA SER A 130 -12.85 0.56 -18.03
C SER A 130 -12.08 -0.50 -17.23
N ILE A 131 -11.27 -0.05 -16.27
CA ILE A 131 -10.62 -0.92 -15.29
C ILE A 131 -11.21 -0.61 -13.92
N GLU A 132 -11.44 -1.63 -13.12
CA GLU A 132 -11.81 -1.45 -11.72
C GLU A 132 -10.52 -1.45 -10.90
N GLN A 133 -10.31 -0.39 -10.12
CA GLN A 133 -9.13 -0.27 -9.26
C GLN A 133 -9.59 0.03 -7.84
N GLU A 134 -9.14 -0.80 -6.91
CA GLU A 134 -9.37 -0.57 -5.48
C GLU A 134 -8.28 0.37 -4.92
N PRO A 135 -8.62 1.19 -3.91
CA PRO A 135 -7.64 2.01 -3.22
C PRO A 135 -6.60 1.13 -2.53
N GLY A 136 -5.33 1.56 -2.54
CA GLY A 136 -4.24 0.80 -1.95
C GLY A 136 -4.45 0.51 -0.46
N ARG A 137 -4.36 -0.76 -0.07
CA ARG A 137 -4.55 -1.23 1.30
C ARG A 137 -3.21 -1.61 1.91
N ILE A 138 -3.01 -1.30 3.20
CA ILE A 138 -1.77 -1.65 3.89
C ILE A 138 -1.93 -3.04 4.51
N GLU A 139 -1.09 -3.97 4.09
CA GLU A 139 -1.05 -5.35 4.57
C GLU A 139 0.26 -5.68 5.28
N GLU A 140 0.21 -6.68 6.17
CA GLU A 140 1.38 -7.18 6.89
C GLU A 140 1.90 -8.46 6.20
N THR A 141 3.19 -8.52 5.93
CA THR A 141 3.86 -9.76 5.52
C THR A 141 3.98 -10.70 6.72
N ARG A 142 3.98 -12.02 6.48
CA ARG A 142 4.21 -13.04 7.53
C ARG A 142 5.48 -12.80 8.37
N GLY A 143 6.50 -12.15 7.79
CA GLY A 143 7.75 -11.76 8.47
C GLY A 143 7.71 -10.44 9.25
N GLY A 144 6.54 -9.81 9.43
CA GLY A 144 6.40 -8.55 10.17
C GLY A 144 6.75 -7.27 9.38
N GLY A 145 7.01 -7.39 8.08
CA GLY A 145 7.04 -6.26 7.15
C GLY A 145 5.63 -5.75 6.84
N ALA A 146 5.53 -4.53 6.32
CA ALA A 146 4.28 -3.99 5.78
C ALA A 146 4.48 -3.61 4.31
N TYR A 147 3.42 -3.70 3.53
CA TYR A 147 3.41 -3.29 2.12
C TYR A 147 2.05 -2.69 1.76
N LYS A 148 2.00 -1.93 0.66
CA LYS A 148 0.78 -1.32 0.14
C LYS A 148 0.31 -2.14 -1.07
N LEU A 149 -0.80 -2.86 -0.91
CA LEU A 149 -1.41 -3.71 -1.92
C LEU A 149 -2.45 -2.93 -2.72
N TYR A 150 -2.36 -3.00 -4.04
CA TYR A 150 -3.37 -2.50 -4.97
C TYR A 150 -4.01 -3.69 -5.67
N GLU A 151 -5.31 -3.60 -5.92
CA GLU A 151 -6.06 -4.59 -6.68
C GLU A 151 -6.60 -3.91 -7.93
N VAL A 152 -6.39 -4.54 -9.09
CA VAL A 152 -6.93 -4.08 -10.36
C VAL A 152 -7.60 -5.22 -11.10
N ARG A 153 -8.78 -4.95 -11.65
CA ARG A 153 -9.55 -5.89 -12.46
C ARG A 153 -9.67 -5.41 -13.90
N PHE A 154 -9.29 -6.28 -14.82
CA PHE A 154 -9.45 -6.10 -16.25
C PHE A 154 -10.56 -7.01 -16.76
N THR A 155 -11.60 -6.44 -17.36
CA THR A 155 -12.64 -7.21 -18.04
C THR A 155 -12.25 -7.44 -19.49
N LEU A 156 -12.01 -8.70 -19.85
CA LEU A 156 -11.70 -9.14 -21.21
C LEU A 156 -12.97 -9.12 -22.08
N THR A 157 -12.83 -8.64 -23.32
CA THR A 157 -13.90 -8.68 -24.32
C THR A 157 -13.90 -9.98 -25.11
N GLU A 158 -12.74 -10.59 -25.26
CA GLU A 158 -12.52 -11.83 -26.02
C GLU A 158 -11.59 -12.75 -25.25
N LEU A 159 -11.75 -14.07 -25.44
CA LEU A 159 -10.79 -15.04 -24.94
C LEU A 159 -9.48 -14.93 -25.75
N PRO A 160 -8.31 -15.06 -25.11
CA PRO A 160 -7.07 -15.15 -25.86
C PRO A 160 -7.13 -16.35 -26.79
N GLU A 161 -6.86 -16.15 -28.08
CA GLU A 161 -6.81 -17.23 -29.06
C GLU A 161 -5.91 -18.35 -28.53
N LYS A 162 -6.36 -19.61 -28.63
CA LYS A 162 -5.53 -20.76 -28.25
C LYS A 162 -4.21 -20.69 -29.00
N ARG A 163 -3.11 -21.12 -28.35
CA ARG A 163 -1.81 -21.20 -29.00
C ARG A 163 -2.00 -21.97 -30.32
N PRO A 164 -1.56 -21.46 -31.48
CA PRO A 164 -1.50 -22.30 -32.67
C PRO A 164 -0.60 -23.47 -32.30
N THR A 165 -1.18 -24.67 -32.25
CA THR A 165 -0.44 -25.91 -32.02
C THR A 165 0.59 -26.00 -33.13
N ASN A 166 1.87 -25.78 -32.81
CA ASN A 166 2.93 -26.07 -33.75
C ASN A 166 2.89 -27.59 -33.96
N LYS A 167 2.82 -28.06 -35.20
CA LYS A 167 2.83 -29.51 -35.49
C LYS A 167 4.08 -30.23 -34.97
N ASN A 168 5.12 -29.47 -34.59
CA ASN A 168 6.35 -29.97 -33.99
C ASN A 168 6.38 -29.82 -32.45
N ASP A 169 5.39 -29.16 -31.85
CA ASP A 169 5.19 -29.28 -30.42
C ASP A 169 4.68 -30.71 -30.22
N VAL A 170 5.55 -31.59 -29.70
CA VAL A 170 5.13 -32.87 -29.13
C VAL A 170 3.95 -32.52 -28.24
N GLU A 171 2.76 -32.98 -28.62
CA GLU A 171 1.56 -32.82 -27.83
C GLU A 171 1.95 -33.30 -26.42
N PRO A 172 2.06 -32.42 -25.41
CA PRO A 172 2.32 -32.90 -24.06
C PRO A 172 1.19 -33.89 -23.80
N GLU A 173 1.55 -35.15 -23.55
CA GLU A 173 0.62 -36.22 -23.20
C GLU A 173 -0.22 -35.70 -22.04
N GLU A 174 -1.41 -35.21 -22.40
CA GLU A 174 -2.33 -34.47 -21.56
C GLU A 174 -1.77 -33.17 -20.94
N PRO A 175 -2.62 -32.14 -20.73
CA PRO A 175 -2.24 -31.09 -19.81
C PRO A 175 -1.92 -31.76 -18.47
N VAL A 176 -0.69 -31.57 -17.96
CA VAL A 176 -0.35 -31.79 -16.53
C VAL A 176 -1.04 -30.70 -15.69
N PHE A 177 -2.34 -30.49 -15.92
CA PHE A 177 -3.30 -30.07 -14.94
C PHE A 177 -3.90 -31.37 -14.44
N THR A 178 -3.15 -32.06 -13.58
CA THR A 178 -3.70 -33.19 -12.84
C THR A 178 -4.95 -32.73 -12.10
N GLU A 179 -5.93 -33.61 -11.99
CA GLU A 179 -7.17 -33.40 -11.24
C GLU A 179 -6.88 -32.85 -9.82
N ASP A 180 -5.74 -33.24 -9.24
CA ASP A 180 -5.16 -32.71 -7.99
C ASP A 180 -4.89 -31.21 -8.01
N MET A 181 -4.40 -30.62 -9.12
CA MET A 181 -4.13 -29.19 -9.19
C MET A 181 -5.43 -28.38 -9.33
N ASN A 182 -6.45 -28.97 -9.94
CA ASN A 182 -7.79 -28.40 -9.97
C ASN A 182 -8.45 -28.50 -8.58
N GLU A 183 -8.14 -29.54 -7.79
CA GLU A 183 -8.52 -29.65 -6.37
C GLU A 183 -7.76 -28.64 -5.49
N TYR A 184 -6.47 -28.39 -5.74
CA TYR A 184 -5.70 -27.34 -5.05
C TYR A 184 -6.18 -25.93 -5.38
N LEU A 185 -6.48 -25.64 -6.65
CA LEU A 185 -7.10 -24.38 -7.06
C LEU A 185 -8.51 -24.27 -6.48
N HIS A 186 -9.34 -25.32 -6.52
CA HIS A 186 -10.64 -25.30 -5.86
C HIS A 186 -10.52 -25.12 -4.35
N TRP A 187 -9.50 -25.70 -3.69
CA TRP A 187 -9.26 -25.59 -2.25
C TRP A 187 -8.77 -24.19 -1.86
N SER A 188 -7.86 -23.57 -2.62
CA SER A 188 -7.40 -22.20 -2.39
C SER A 188 -8.53 -21.19 -2.63
N PHE A 189 -9.35 -21.37 -3.68
CA PHE A 189 -10.54 -20.56 -3.94
C PHE A 189 -11.65 -20.79 -2.90
N ARG A 190 -11.87 -22.02 -2.41
CA ARG A 190 -12.87 -22.28 -1.34
C ARG A 190 -12.47 -21.64 -0.02
N GLN A 191 -11.19 -21.70 0.35
CA GLN A 191 -10.70 -21.02 1.56
C GLN A 191 -10.78 -19.49 1.44
N GLY A 192 -10.47 -18.92 0.27
CA GLY A 192 -10.64 -17.47 0.04
C GLY A 192 -12.09 -17.03 0.17
N HIS A 193 -13.04 -17.78 -0.42
CA HIS A 193 -14.46 -17.46 -0.35
C HIS A 193 -15.09 -17.67 1.04
N ASP A 194 -14.65 -18.68 1.79
CA ASP A 194 -15.09 -18.91 3.17
C ASP A 194 -14.50 -17.89 4.15
N LEU A 195 -13.27 -17.40 3.92
CA LEU A 195 -12.68 -16.32 4.70
C LEU A 195 -13.43 -15.00 4.46
N ILE A 196 -13.80 -14.68 3.22
CA ILE A 196 -14.62 -13.50 2.88
C ILE A 196 -16.01 -13.59 3.52
N LYS A 197 -16.64 -14.79 3.55
CA LYS A 197 -17.92 -15.01 4.25
C LYS A 197 -17.78 -14.94 5.78
N ARG A 198 -16.67 -15.42 6.36
CA ARG A 198 -16.40 -15.32 7.81
C ARG A 198 -16.17 -13.88 8.25
N TRP A 199 -15.45 -13.09 7.45
CA TRP A 199 -15.25 -11.66 7.70
C TRP A 199 -16.57 -10.87 7.67
N ARG A 200 -17.50 -11.19 6.75
CA ARG A 200 -18.82 -10.54 6.68
C ARG A 200 -19.78 -10.90 7.84
N LYS A 201 -19.46 -11.90 8.68
CA LYS A 201 -20.27 -12.27 9.86
C LYS A 201 -19.76 -11.67 11.18
N ILE A 202 -18.57 -11.05 11.18
CA ILE A 202 -17.91 -10.48 12.37
C ILE A 202 -17.93 -8.93 12.34
N THR A 203 -18.50 -8.35 11.27
CA THR A 203 -18.87 -6.92 11.17
C THR A 203 -20.39 -6.83 11.13
#